data_AF-A0A1V5QLW7-F1
#
_entry.id   AF-A0A1V5QLW7-F1
#
_cell.length_a   1.000
_cell.length_b   1.000
_cell.length_c   1.000
_cell.angle_alpha   90.00
_cell.angle_beta   90.00
_cell.angle_gamma   90.00
#
_symmetry.space_group_name_H-M   'P 1'
#
loop_
_entity.id
_entity.type
_entity.pdbx_description
1 polymer ?
#
loop_
_entity_poly.entity_id
_entity_poly.type
_entity_poly.pdbx_seq_one_letter_code
_entity_poly.pdbx_strand_id
1 'polypeptide(L)'
;MKSSNITISDLAWIVAGLLVGLLAAIFPEYQVWIVGLFILGVVVFFLAEHYRNSRNSMAGSDQVSASEAGRYGIEDLFAPSMLSPDYRKIPDRLRSFRHPDVVLEGSALYFSHYPFEPATVFPSGRVEADHIAEINLSGSLQVRLKSGDILFVPYSGKEALMRFINQNDLPVVNRSSVWSALLDPFLDCSASQEAIDRQFAWFASIGLDRAAVDQWRREVGPAMIAYNFATYLWEWVSLDLYDVLVAQHARLNPADFADFYSRAMALAAIDPGWNSEYVPPELPPTNEKSLERALFSVLLDWYPKEKGGDLKDFSKRWDERSDKLERLKQQLFEELSLAYSESHRHYHSLAHIENGLFLLERDWDYAIHLNEVRWALIFHDAIYDAQKQDNESRSADWACRVMEELGRSEEEKARVRAMILATAHEGEPQTPDEALLLDIDLAILGAKAETFAEYDRLVRAEYSWMAETAYRRARFEVLGGFARRKFIYHTALYRKRCEQAARSNIAKALDQSRFVDSSQL
;
A
#
# COMPACT_ATOMS: atom_id res chain seq x y z
N MET A 1 46.09 17.34 13.28
CA MET A 1 45.45 18.16 14.32
C MET A 1 45.30 19.59 13.80
N LYS A 2 44.13 19.97 13.31
CA LYS A 2 43.78 21.37 13.06
C LYS A 2 43.16 21.91 14.34
N SER A 3 43.71 22.99 14.89
CA SER A 3 43.19 23.66 16.08
C SER A 3 41.88 24.38 15.73
N SER A 4 40.77 23.96 16.32
CA SER A 4 39.50 24.69 16.28
C SER A 4 39.64 25.95 17.14
N ASN A 5 39.52 27.14 16.54
CA ASN A 5 39.44 28.39 17.30
C ASN A 5 38.06 28.47 17.94
N ILE A 6 37.99 28.41 19.27
CA ILE A 6 36.77 28.59 20.05
C ILE A 6 36.33 30.05 19.92
N THR A 7 35.10 30.29 19.46
CA THR A 7 34.54 31.63 19.31
C THR A 7 33.96 32.16 20.63
N ILE A 8 33.71 33.47 20.74
CA ILE A 8 33.08 34.08 21.92
C ILE A 8 31.67 33.54 22.14
N SER A 9 30.95 33.17 21.07
CA SER A 9 29.64 32.49 21.12
C SER A 9 29.76 31.07 21.67
N ASP A 10 30.80 30.31 21.32
CA ASP A 10 31.02 28.97 21.87
C ASP A 10 31.28 29.02 23.38
N LEU A 11 32.05 30.01 23.85
CA LEU A 11 32.29 30.26 25.27
C LEU A 11 31.00 30.64 26.02
N ALA A 12 30.12 31.44 25.40
CA ALA A 12 28.84 31.81 25.99
C ALA A 12 27.90 30.60 26.17
N TRP A 13 27.87 29.67 25.21
CA TRP A 13 27.06 28.45 25.30
C TRP A 13 27.62 27.42 26.29
N ILE A 14 28.94 27.32 26.42
CA ILE A 14 29.58 26.50 27.46
C ILE A 14 29.19 27.03 28.85
N VAL A 15 29.23 28.36 29.04
CA VAL A 15 28.82 28.98 30.32
C VAL A 15 27.31 28.82 30.56
N ALA A 16 26.47 28.97 29.54
CA ALA A 16 25.03 28.76 29.66
C ALA A 16 24.67 27.29 29.96
N GLY A 17 25.36 26.33 29.33
CA GLY A 17 25.20 24.89 29.61
C GLY A 17 25.62 24.52 31.04
N LEU A 18 26.70 25.11 31.55
CA LEU A 18 27.13 24.94 32.95
C LEU A 18 26.12 25.54 33.94
N LEU A 19 25.55 26.71 33.64
CA LEU A 19 24.48 27.33 34.44
C LEU A 19 23.19 26.51 34.43
N VAL A 20 22.82 25.92 33.29
CA VAL A 20 21.68 25.01 33.17
C VAL A 20 21.90 23.73 33.96
N GLY A 21 23.11 23.15 33.91
CA GLY A 21 23.48 22.01 34.73
C GLY A 21 23.41 22.31 36.23
N LEU A 22 23.82 23.53 36.64
CA LEU A 22 23.73 23.98 38.03
C LEU A 22 22.28 24.19 38.48
N LEU A 23 21.44 24.82 37.65
CA LEU A 23 20.02 25.03 37.92
C LEU A 23 19.23 23.72 37.98
N ALA A 24 19.55 22.78 37.08
CA ALA A 24 19.02 21.41 37.07
C ALA A 24 19.39 20.64 38.35
N ALA A 25 20.58 20.88 38.92
CA ALA A 25 21.02 20.25 40.17
C ALA A 25 20.39 20.87 41.42
N ILE A 26 20.05 22.17 41.38
CA ILE A 26 19.40 22.89 42.48
C ILE A 26 17.88 22.63 42.51
N PHE A 27 17.26 22.44 41.35
CA PHE A 27 15.81 22.25 41.18
C PHE A 27 15.48 20.96 40.40
N PRO A 28 15.69 19.77 40.99
CA PRO A 28 15.57 18.48 40.31
C PRO A 28 14.15 18.20 39.80
N GLU A 29 13.11 18.71 40.45
CA GLU A 29 11.71 18.58 40.00
C GLU A 29 11.40 19.31 38.68
N TYR A 30 12.27 20.23 38.23
CA TYR A 30 12.12 20.96 36.96
C TYR A 30 13.19 20.59 35.92
N GLN A 31 14.01 19.57 36.18
CA GLN A 31 15.17 19.22 35.37
C GLN A 31 14.85 19.04 33.88
N VAL A 32 13.73 18.35 33.57
CA VAL A 32 13.28 18.11 32.20
C VAL A 32 12.88 19.41 31.50
N TRP A 33 12.22 20.34 32.19
CA TRP A 33 11.81 21.62 31.64
C TRP A 33 12.98 22.58 31.43
N ILE A 34 13.93 22.61 32.37
CA ILE A 34 15.13 23.46 32.30
C ILE A 34 16.03 23.00 31.15
N VAL A 35 16.23 21.69 30.98
CA VAL A 35 16.99 21.13 29.85
C VAL A 35 16.22 21.30 28.54
N GLY A 36 14.90 21.11 28.53
CA GLY A 36 14.05 21.30 27.36
C GLY A 36 14.06 22.75 26.83
N LEU A 37 13.96 23.74 27.72
CA LEU A 37 14.05 25.16 27.36
C LEU A 37 15.43 25.56 26.86
N PHE A 38 16.50 24.95 27.38
CA PHE A 38 17.85 25.18 26.89
C PHE A 38 18.05 24.60 25.49
N ILE A 39 17.60 23.37 25.23
CA ILE A 39 17.65 22.76 23.90
C ILE A 39 16.82 23.58 22.90
N LEU A 40 15.61 24.01 23.29
CA LEU A 40 14.79 24.88 22.46
C LEU A 40 15.48 26.22 22.17
N GLY A 41 16.13 26.83 23.16
CA GLY A 41 16.91 28.06 22.99
C GLY A 41 18.11 27.89 22.06
N VAL A 42 18.83 26.77 22.15
CA VAL A 42 19.93 26.42 21.25
C VAL A 42 19.43 26.24 19.81
N VAL A 43 18.34 25.49 19.63
CA VAL A 43 17.72 25.26 18.31
C VAL A 43 17.25 26.58 17.69
N VAL A 44 16.54 27.42 18.46
CA VAL A 44 16.07 28.74 17.99
C VAL A 44 17.24 29.66 17.65
N PHE A 45 18.34 29.62 18.41
CA PHE A 45 19.53 30.41 18.13
C PHE A 45 20.25 29.96 16.86
N PHE A 46 20.47 28.65 16.68
CA PHE A 46 21.09 28.13 15.45
C PHE A 46 20.21 28.42 14.22
N LEU A 47 18.89 28.33 14.35
CA LEU A 47 17.95 28.74 13.30
C LEU A 47 18.03 30.25 13.02
N ALA A 48 18.16 31.09 14.04
CA ALA A 48 18.28 32.55 13.89
C ALA A 48 19.64 32.98 13.32
N GLU A 49 20.73 32.29 13.66
CA GLU A 49 22.07 32.56 13.14
C GLU A 49 22.22 32.06 11.70
N HIS A 50 21.65 30.90 11.40
CA HIS A 50 21.47 30.42 10.01
C HIS A 50 20.67 31.45 9.20
N TYR A 51 19.53 31.91 9.72
CA TYR A 51 18.72 32.95 9.09
C TYR A 51 19.48 34.27 8.88
N ARG A 52 20.28 34.72 9.84
CA ARG A 52 21.09 35.95 9.71
C ARG A 52 22.19 35.82 8.66
N ASN A 53 22.81 34.65 8.55
CA ASN A 53 23.81 34.37 7.52
C ASN A 53 23.17 34.26 6.12
N SER A 54 21.97 33.68 6.01
CA SER A 54 21.18 33.64 4.76
C SER A 54 20.65 35.02 4.34
N ARG A 55 20.37 35.92 5.30
CA ARG A 55 19.89 37.28 4.98
C ARG A 55 20.98 38.18 4.40
N ASN A 56 22.23 37.98 4.79
CA ASN A 56 23.37 38.74 4.27
C ASN A 56 23.77 38.33 2.83
N SER A 57 23.29 37.19 2.32
CA SER A 57 23.47 36.79 0.90
C SER A 57 22.33 37.24 -0.02
N MET A 58 21.20 37.74 0.53
CA MET A 58 19.98 38.08 -0.21
C MET A 58 19.79 39.58 -0.53
N ALA A 59 20.83 40.42 -0.40
CA ALA A 59 20.77 41.80 -0.87
C ALA A 59 20.91 41.87 -2.41
N GLY A 60 19.91 41.37 -3.15
CA GLY A 60 19.82 41.56 -4.61
C GLY A 60 18.91 40.58 -5.36
N SER A 61 17.86 41.15 -5.99
CA SER A 61 17.03 40.63 -7.11
C SER A 61 15.73 39.87 -6.81
N ASP A 62 14.62 40.46 -7.27
CA ASP A 62 13.24 39.92 -7.31
C ASP A 62 13.03 38.90 -8.45
N GLN A 63 14.03 38.07 -8.76
CA GLN A 63 13.85 36.88 -9.58
C GLN A 63 14.26 35.67 -8.75
N VAL A 64 13.31 34.78 -8.47
CA VAL A 64 13.60 33.53 -7.75
C VAL A 64 14.44 32.65 -8.68
N SER A 65 15.76 32.71 -8.53
CA SER A 65 16.69 31.80 -9.19
C SER A 65 16.37 30.36 -8.79
N ALA A 66 16.46 29.42 -9.73
CA ALA A 66 16.34 27.99 -9.45
C ALA A 66 17.31 27.57 -8.33
N SER A 67 16.88 26.62 -7.51
CA SER A 67 17.67 26.05 -6.43
C SER A 67 18.97 25.41 -6.95
N GLU A 68 19.98 25.34 -6.08
CA GLU A 68 21.25 24.69 -6.41
C GLU A 68 21.10 23.14 -6.40
N ALA A 69 22.03 22.43 -7.05
CA ALA A 69 22.08 20.97 -7.01
C ALA A 69 22.17 20.45 -5.56
N GLY A 70 21.51 19.34 -5.25
CA GLY A 70 21.40 18.83 -3.88
C GLY A 70 20.48 19.62 -2.93
N ARG A 71 19.75 20.62 -3.42
CA ARG A 71 18.75 21.36 -2.64
C ARG A 71 17.34 21.17 -3.19
N TYR A 72 16.35 21.23 -2.31
CA TYR A 72 14.93 21.11 -2.64
C TYR A 72 14.26 22.45 -2.95
N GLY A 73 14.91 23.57 -2.64
CA GLY A 73 14.42 24.92 -2.94
C GLY A 73 13.42 25.47 -1.93
N ILE A 74 13.24 24.78 -0.80
CA ILE A 74 12.28 25.14 0.28
C ILE A 74 12.93 25.29 1.65
N GLU A 75 14.26 25.20 1.74
CA GLU A 75 15.00 25.21 3.01
C GLU A 75 14.72 26.49 3.81
N ASP A 76 14.54 27.62 3.13
CA ASP A 76 14.23 28.91 3.74
C ASP A 76 12.73 29.10 4.08
N LEU A 77 11.84 28.17 3.71
CA LEU A 77 10.40 28.32 3.92
C LEU A 77 9.95 27.92 5.33
N PHE A 78 10.64 27.00 5.98
CA PHE A 78 10.16 26.37 7.22
C PHE A 78 9.94 27.36 8.36
N ALA A 79 10.97 28.13 8.74
CA ALA A 79 10.87 29.05 9.87
C ALA A 79 9.91 30.24 9.64
N PRO A 80 9.91 30.91 8.47
CA PRO A 80 8.97 32.00 8.22
C PRO A 80 7.50 31.54 8.11
N SER A 81 7.24 30.36 7.52
CA SER A 81 5.87 29.88 7.30
C SER A 81 5.14 29.59 8.61
N MET A 82 5.83 29.00 9.60
CA MET A 82 5.27 28.70 10.93
C MET A 82 4.89 29.96 11.73
N LEU A 83 5.44 31.13 11.37
CA LEU A 83 5.16 32.41 12.02
C LEU A 83 4.00 33.18 11.36
N SER A 84 3.49 32.72 10.22
CA SER A 84 2.42 33.41 9.49
C SER A 84 1.06 33.31 10.22
N PRO A 85 0.19 34.33 10.13
CA PRO A 85 -1.18 34.24 10.67
C PRO A 85 -2.02 33.12 10.03
N ASP A 86 -1.76 32.81 8.75
CA ASP A 86 -2.48 31.76 8.02
C ASP A 86 -2.13 30.37 8.53
N TYR A 87 -0.88 30.13 8.94
CA TYR A 87 -0.46 28.89 9.58
C TYR A 87 -1.32 28.52 10.80
N ARG A 88 -1.76 29.50 11.59
CA ARG A 88 -2.56 29.24 12.80
C ARG A 88 -4.01 28.85 12.52
N LYS A 89 -4.56 29.19 11.34
CA LYS A 89 -5.97 28.92 11.00
C LYS A 89 -6.15 27.59 10.28
N ILE A 90 -5.11 27.09 9.62
CA ILE A 90 -5.13 25.85 8.86
C ILE A 90 -5.48 24.63 9.75
N PRO A 91 -4.90 24.45 10.97
CA PRO A 91 -5.18 23.27 11.79
C PRO A 91 -6.65 23.11 12.17
N ASP A 92 -7.33 24.21 12.51
CA ASP A 92 -8.75 24.17 12.89
C ASP A 92 -9.63 23.76 11.70
N ARG A 93 -9.29 24.22 10.49
CA ARG A 93 -9.99 23.85 9.25
C ARG A 93 -9.68 22.41 8.82
N LEU A 94 -8.48 21.92 9.07
CA LEU A 94 -8.12 20.53 8.80
C LEU A 94 -8.83 19.57 9.76
N ARG A 95 -8.99 19.93 11.03
CA ARG A 95 -9.73 19.12 12.01
C ARG A 95 -11.21 18.97 11.69
N SER A 96 -11.81 19.93 10.97
CA SER A 96 -13.19 19.86 10.52
C SER A 96 -13.34 19.27 9.11
N PHE A 97 -12.25 18.89 8.46
CA PHE A 97 -12.27 18.31 7.12
C PHE A 97 -12.98 16.96 7.14
N ARG A 98 -13.85 16.75 6.15
CA ARG A 98 -14.65 15.52 6.00
C ARG A 98 -14.24 14.86 4.69
N HIS A 99 -13.80 13.61 4.78
CA HIS A 99 -13.56 12.78 3.59
C HIS A 99 -14.90 12.45 2.93
N PRO A 100 -14.94 12.30 1.59
CA PRO A 100 -16.16 11.88 0.89
C PRO A 100 -16.58 10.48 1.31
N ASP A 101 -17.88 10.18 1.23
CA ASP A 101 -18.35 8.80 1.25
C ASP A 101 -18.58 8.32 -0.18
N VAL A 102 -18.11 7.11 -0.50
CA VAL A 102 -18.23 6.53 -1.84
C VAL A 102 -18.88 5.17 -1.75
N VAL A 103 -19.98 5.01 -2.48
CA VAL A 103 -20.76 3.77 -2.52
C VAL A 103 -21.04 3.37 -3.97
N LEU A 104 -21.30 2.08 -4.18
CA LEU A 104 -21.72 1.54 -5.46
C LEU A 104 -23.26 1.48 -5.49
N GLU A 105 -23.87 2.27 -6.38
CA GLU A 105 -25.32 2.29 -6.60
C GLU A 105 -25.64 1.75 -7.98
N GLY A 106 -26.15 0.51 -8.04
CA GLY A 106 -26.38 -0.18 -9.30
C GLY A 106 -25.07 -0.41 -10.06
N SER A 107 -24.88 0.31 -11.17
CA SER A 107 -23.69 0.24 -12.02
C SER A 107 -22.83 1.51 -11.97
N ALA A 108 -23.05 2.40 -10.99
CA ALA A 108 -22.39 3.70 -10.88
C ALA A 108 -21.75 3.90 -9.50
N LEU A 109 -20.65 4.67 -9.45
CA LEU A 109 -20.11 5.16 -8.17
C LEU A 109 -20.81 6.45 -7.77
N TYR A 110 -21.35 6.49 -6.56
CA TYR A 110 -21.94 7.68 -5.98
C TYR A 110 -21.03 8.26 -4.91
N PHE A 111 -20.70 9.55 -5.05
CA PHE A 111 -19.89 10.32 -4.12
C PHE A 111 -20.81 11.26 -3.36
N SER A 112 -20.67 11.29 -2.03
CA SER A 112 -21.36 12.25 -1.17
C SER A 112 -20.39 12.99 -0.27
N HIS A 113 -20.76 14.21 0.13
CA HIS A 113 -19.91 15.09 0.92
C HIS A 113 -18.53 15.34 0.29
N TYR A 114 -18.45 15.37 -1.05
CA TYR A 114 -17.20 15.59 -1.75
C TYR A 114 -16.66 16.99 -1.45
N PRO A 115 -15.41 17.13 -0.96
CA PRO A 115 -14.98 18.36 -0.30
C PRO A 115 -14.43 19.43 -1.24
N PHE A 116 -14.13 19.09 -2.49
CA PHE A 116 -13.41 19.99 -3.40
C PHE A 116 -14.34 20.61 -4.44
N GLU A 117 -14.73 21.88 -4.28
CA GLU A 117 -15.29 22.69 -5.37
C GLU A 117 -14.09 23.16 -6.23
N PRO A 118 -14.00 22.86 -7.54
CA PRO A 118 -15.09 22.63 -8.50
C PRO A 118 -15.19 21.20 -9.05
N ALA A 119 -14.83 20.17 -8.28
CA ALA A 119 -14.86 18.78 -8.76
C ALA A 119 -16.22 18.42 -9.38
N THR A 120 -16.21 17.53 -10.37
CA THR A 120 -17.40 17.13 -11.14
C THR A 120 -18.53 16.58 -10.26
N VAL A 121 -18.18 16.01 -9.11
CA VAL A 121 -19.12 15.41 -8.15
C VAL A 121 -19.35 16.27 -6.91
N PHE A 122 -18.95 17.56 -6.92
CA PHE A 122 -19.14 18.44 -5.77
C PHE A 122 -20.60 18.92 -5.62
N PRO A 123 -21.16 18.96 -4.39
CA PRO A 123 -20.71 18.24 -3.19
C PRO A 123 -21.19 16.78 -3.20
N SER A 124 -22.05 16.41 -4.14
CA SER A 124 -22.45 15.02 -4.38
C SER A 124 -22.73 14.80 -5.86
N GLY A 125 -22.37 13.62 -6.36
CA GLY A 125 -22.51 13.31 -7.77
C GLY A 125 -22.23 11.84 -8.05
N ARG A 126 -22.63 11.39 -9.24
CA ARG A 126 -22.42 10.01 -9.68
C ARG A 126 -21.50 9.95 -10.89
N VAL A 127 -20.75 8.86 -10.99
CA VAL A 127 -19.88 8.57 -12.14
C VAL A 127 -20.23 7.20 -12.69
N GLU A 128 -20.58 7.19 -13.96
CA GLU A 128 -20.83 5.99 -14.76
C GLU A 128 -19.50 5.50 -15.38
N ALA A 129 -19.42 4.20 -15.66
CA ALA A 129 -18.21 3.57 -16.19
C ALA A 129 -17.73 4.18 -17.53
N ASP A 130 -18.65 4.65 -18.37
CA ASP A 130 -18.33 5.24 -19.69
C ASP A 130 -17.68 6.63 -19.60
N HIS A 131 -17.77 7.31 -18.46
CA HIS A 131 -17.09 8.58 -18.19
C HIS A 131 -15.66 8.42 -17.71
N ILE A 132 -15.27 7.20 -17.31
CA ILE A 132 -13.96 6.91 -16.72
C ILE A 132 -12.96 6.58 -17.81
N ALA A 133 -11.80 7.22 -17.76
CA ALA A 133 -10.67 6.90 -18.61
C ALA A 133 -9.91 5.70 -18.04
N GLU A 134 -9.67 5.70 -16.73
CA GLU A 134 -8.93 4.67 -16.01
C GLU A 134 -9.09 4.80 -14.49
N ILE A 135 -8.70 3.75 -13.78
CA ILE A 135 -8.56 3.73 -12.33
C ILE A 135 -7.09 3.58 -11.97
N ASN A 136 -6.61 4.36 -11.00
CA ASN A 136 -5.30 4.15 -10.39
C ASN A 136 -5.48 3.72 -8.94
N LEU A 137 -4.99 2.52 -8.61
CA LEU A 137 -5.06 1.95 -7.26
C LEU A 137 -3.79 2.20 -6.43
N SER A 138 -2.70 2.61 -7.08
CA SER A 138 -1.43 2.90 -6.41
C SER A 138 -1.45 4.25 -5.72
N GLY A 139 -1.07 4.27 -4.43
CA GLY A 139 -1.12 5.48 -3.60
C GLY A 139 -2.56 5.83 -3.20
N SER A 140 -3.00 7.06 -3.48
CA SER A 140 -4.40 7.44 -3.29
C SER A 140 -5.28 6.76 -4.35
N LEU A 141 -6.41 6.16 -3.95
CA LEU A 141 -7.34 5.52 -4.89
C LEU A 141 -8.01 6.58 -5.77
N GLN A 142 -7.77 6.51 -7.08
CA GLN A 142 -8.17 7.54 -8.03
C GLN A 142 -9.06 6.99 -9.14
N VAL A 143 -10.19 7.66 -9.37
CA VAL A 143 -11.05 7.50 -10.54
C VAL A 143 -10.75 8.65 -11.50
N ARG A 144 -10.05 8.38 -12.60
CA ARG A 144 -9.63 9.41 -13.57
C ARG A 144 -10.65 9.49 -14.70
N LEU A 145 -11.30 10.64 -14.83
CA LEU A 145 -12.36 10.87 -15.80
C LEU A 145 -11.80 11.28 -17.16
N LYS A 146 -12.55 10.99 -18.23
CA LYS A 146 -12.24 11.46 -19.59
C LYS A 146 -12.29 12.98 -19.72
N SER A 147 -12.97 13.67 -18.80
CA SER A 147 -12.97 15.13 -18.71
C SER A 147 -11.64 15.72 -18.22
N GLY A 148 -10.75 14.90 -17.66
CA GLY A 148 -9.50 15.32 -17.03
C GLY A 148 -9.58 15.48 -15.51
N ASP A 149 -10.77 15.34 -14.92
CA ASP A 149 -10.96 15.40 -13.47
C ASP A 149 -10.49 14.09 -12.81
N ILE A 150 -9.90 14.19 -11.61
CA ILE A 150 -9.41 13.05 -10.83
C ILE A 150 -10.17 13.02 -9.51
N LEU A 151 -11.01 11.99 -9.35
CA LEU A 151 -11.80 11.81 -8.15
C LEU A 151 -11.13 10.83 -7.19
N PHE A 152 -11.20 11.12 -5.90
CA PHE A 152 -10.57 10.31 -4.87
C PHE A 152 -11.57 9.45 -4.12
N VAL A 153 -11.23 8.18 -3.97
CA VAL A 153 -12.01 7.21 -3.19
C VAL A 153 -11.28 6.99 -1.87
N PRO A 154 -11.90 7.23 -0.70
CA PRO A 154 -11.29 6.89 0.58
C PRO A 154 -11.17 5.37 0.71
N TYR A 155 -10.32 4.91 1.63
CA TYR A 155 -10.19 3.48 1.89
C TYR A 155 -11.52 2.80 2.27
N SER A 156 -12.40 3.50 2.99
CA SER A 156 -13.76 3.02 3.31
C SER A 156 -14.63 2.74 2.07
N GLY A 157 -14.34 3.39 0.94
CA GLY A 157 -15.00 3.16 -0.35
C GLY A 157 -14.30 2.14 -1.24
N LYS A 158 -13.18 1.53 -0.79
CA LYS A 158 -12.37 0.62 -1.61
C LYS A 158 -13.16 -0.61 -2.08
N GLU A 159 -14.02 -1.16 -1.22
CA GLU A 159 -14.88 -2.29 -1.62
C GLU A 159 -15.83 -1.91 -2.76
N ALA A 160 -16.49 -0.76 -2.66
CA ALA A 160 -17.37 -0.25 -3.71
C ALA A 160 -16.61 -0.08 -5.04
N LEU A 161 -15.39 0.46 -4.98
CA LEU A 161 -14.52 0.62 -6.14
C LEU A 161 -14.13 -0.74 -6.76
N MET A 162 -13.73 -1.72 -5.94
CA MET A 162 -13.34 -3.05 -6.44
C MET A 162 -14.52 -3.78 -7.11
N ARG A 163 -15.72 -3.72 -6.50
CA ARG A 163 -16.94 -4.27 -7.11
C ARG A 163 -17.24 -3.59 -8.44
N PHE A 164 -17.15 -2.26 -8.49
CA PHE A 164 -17.40 -1.47 -9.68
C PHE A 164 -16.42 -1.78 -10.82
N ILE A 165 -15.12 -1.94 -10.54
CA ILE A 165 -14.11 -2.37 -11.51
C ILE A 165 -14.47 -3.74 -12.09
N ASN A 166 -14.78 -4.72 -11.23
CA ASN A 166 -15.06 -6.09 -11.66
C ASN A 166 -16.37 -6.22 -12.46
N GLN A 167 -17.35 -5.34 -12.22
CA GLN A 167 -18.60 -5.28 -12.97
C GLN A 167 -18.44 -4.69 -14.37
N ASN A 168 -17.56 -3.70 -14.52
CA ASN A 168 -17.47 -2.87 -15.72
C ASN A 168 -16.21 -3.12 -16.58
N ASP A 169 -15.29 -3.99 -16.11
CA ASP A 169 -14.02 -4.30 -16.79
C ASP A 169 -13.18 -3.04 -17.09
N LEU A 170 -13.09 -2.15 -16.10
CA LEU A 170 -12.42 -0.87 -16.25
C LEU A 170 -10.90 -1.01 -16.32
N PRO A 171 -10.21 -0.19 -17.12
CA PRO A 171 -8.76 -0.20 -17.18
C PRO A 171 -8.18 0.31 -15.86
N VAL A 172 -7.42 -0.56 -15.18
CA VAL A 172 -6.60 -0.19 -14.03
C VAL A 172 -5.17 0.06 -14.50
N VAL A 173 -4.65 1.25 -14.22
CA VAL A 173 -3.32 1.71 -14.62
C VAL A 173 -2.62 2.28 -13.39
N ASN A 174 -1.54 1.63 -12.97
CA ASN A 174 -0.72 2.15 -11.89
C ASN A 174 0.16 3.30 -12.42
N ARG A 175 0.20 4.39 -11.66
CA ARG A 175 0.92 5.61 -12.04
C ARG A 175 1.86 6.06 -10.93
N SER A 176 3.02 6.57 -11.32
CA SER A 176 3.93 7.23 -10.38
C SER A 176 3.48 8.67 -10.18
N SER A 177 3.05 9.01 -8.96
CA SER A 177 2.52 10.34 -8.66
C SER A 177 3.62 11.41 -8.67
N VAL A 178 3.46 12.41 -9.55
CA VAL A 178 4.28 13.63 -9.58
C VAL A 178 4.10 14.42 -8.30
N TRP A 179 2.88 14.48 -7.78
CA TRP A 179 2.59 15.16 -6.52
C TRP A 179 3.31 14.50 -5.35
N SER A 180 3.38 13.18 -5.30
CA SER A 180 4.12 12.51 -4.24
C SER A 180 5.60 12.89 -4.23
N ALA A 181 6.25 12.93 -5.39
CA ALA A 181 7.63 13.41 -5.51
C ALA A 181 7.79 14.91 -5.19
N LEU A 182 6.80 15.74 -5.54
CA LEU A 182 6.83 17.17 -5.21
C LEU A 182 6.75 17.40 -3.70
N LEU A 183 5.94 16.58 -3.03
CA LEU A 183 5.64 16.70 -1.61
C LEU A 183 6.64 15.99 -0.69
N ASP A 184 7.50 15.13 -1.26
CA ASP A 184 8.57 14.40 -0.58
C ASP A 184 9.38 15.26 0.44
N PRO A 185 9.80 16.51 0.14
CA PRO A 185 10.56 17.32 1.09
C PRO A 185 9.78 17.82 2.31
N PHE A 186 8.45 17.68 2.30
CA PHE A 186 7.60 18.03 3.45
C PHE A 186 7.39 16.87 4.40
N LEU A 187 7.85 15.66 4.03
CA LEU A 187 7.99 14.53 4.94
C LEU A 187 9.30 14.67 5.74
N ASP A 188 9.32 14.12 6.96
CA ASP A 188 10.51 14.15 7.83
C ASP A 188 11.56 13.12 7.36
N CYS A 189 12.13 13.36 6.17
CA CYS A 189 13.10 12.50 5.52
C CYS A 189 14.38 13.27 5.20
N SER A 190 15.49 12.90 5.85
CA SER A 190 16.81 13.31 5.35
C SER A 190 17.13 12.55 4.06
N ALA A 191 17.39 13.27 2.98
CA ALA A 191 17.78 12.71 1.68
C ALA A 191 19.24 13.07 1.38
N SER A 192 19.97 12.14 0.74
CA SER A 192 21.30 12.45 0.21
C SER A 192 21.20 13.35 -1.01
N GLN A 193 22.24 14.14 -1.27
CA GLN A 193 22.33 14.97 -2.49
C GLN A 193 22.05 14.14 -3.76
N GLU A 194 22.59 12.92 -3.84
CA GLU A 194 22.35 12.01 -4.97
C GLU A 194 20.87 11.62 -5.13
N ALA A 195 20.14 11.40 -4.03
CA ALA A 195 18.71 11.09 -4.09
C ALA A 195 17.90 12.28 -4.59
N ILE A 196 18.23 13.49 -4.12
CA ILE A 196 17.62 14.74 -4.56
C ILE A 196 17.88 14.95 -6.06
N ASP A 197 19.12 14.81 -6.49
CA ASP A 197 19.50 15.02 -7.90
C ASP A 197 18.84 13.98 -8.82
N ARG A 198 18.68 12.72 -8.39
CA ARG A 198 17.90 11.70 -9.13
C ARG A 198 16.44 12.09 -9.27
N GLN A 199 15.82 12.64 -8.23
CA GLN A 199 14.43 13.08 -8.28
C GLN A 199 14.25 14.24 -9.27
N PHE A 200 15.17 15.21 -9.29
CA PHE A 200 15.15 16.29 -10.28
C PHE A 200 15.43 15.81 -11.71
N ALA A 201 16.30 14.81 -11.89
CA ALA A 201 16.49 14.17 -13.18
C ALA A 201 15.20 13.46 -13.66
N TRP A 202 14.47 12.82 -12.74
CA TRP A 202 13.17 12.23 -13.04
C TRP A 202 12.12 13.29 -13.43
N PHE A 203 11.99 14.39 -12.67
CA PHE A 203 11.13 15.51 -13.05
C PHE A 203 11.47 16.06 -14.44
N ALA A 204 12.75 16.27 -14.73
CA ALA A 204 13.18 16.75 -16.04
C ALA A 204 12.80 15.76 -17.18
N SER A 205 12.86 14.45 -16.91
CA SER A 205 12.48 13.42 -17.89
C SER A 205 10.99 13.44 -18.27
N ILE A 206 10.13 14.00 -17.41
CA ILE A 206 8.69 14.17 -17.65
C ILE A 206 8.31 15.63 -17.98
N GLY A 207 9.30 16.48 -18.27
CA GLY A 207 9.08 17.86 -18.72
C GLY A 207 8.92 18.90 -17.61
N LEU A 208 9.23 18.57 -16.36
CA LEU A 208 9.25 19.51 -15.24
C LEU A 208 10.69 19.92 -14.92
N ASP A 209 11.07 21.13 -15.32
CA ASP A 209 12.38 21.66 -14.94
C ASP A 209 12.44 22.04 -13.46
N ARG A 210 13.66 22.30 -12.98
CA ARG A 210 13.91 22.63 -11.58
C ARG A 210 13.18 23.90 -11.13
N ALA A 211 13.07 24.91 -11.99
CA ALA A 211 12.42 26.17 -11.63
C ALA A 211 10.90 25.97 -11.43
N ALA A 212 10.27 25.17 -12.29
CA ALA A 212 8.87 24.79 -12.14
C ALA A 212 8.63 23.98 -10.86
N VAL A 213 9.51 23.02 -10.54
CA VAL A 213 9.44 22.24 -9.29
C VAL A 213 9.56 23.16 -8.06
N ASP A 214 10.53 24.07 -8.05
CA ASP A 214 10.71 25.03 -6.97
C ASP A 214 9.49 25.94 -6.79
N GLN A 215 8.88 26.38 -7.89
CA GLN A 215 7.66 27.20 -7.86
C GLN A 215 6.50 26.44 -7.20
N TRP A 216 6.23 25.20 -7.63
CA TRP A 216 5.18 24.36 -7.04
C TRP A 216 5.41 24.15 -5.55
N ARG A 217 6.62 23.77 -5.15
CA ARG A 217 6.96 23.54 -3.75
C ARG A 217 6.82 24.80 -2.90
N ARG A 218 7.23 25.96 -3.41
CA ARG A 218 7.04 27.26 -2.71
C ARG A 218 5.58 27.63 -2.57
N GLU A 219 4.76 27.39 -3.59
CA GLU A 219 3.32 27.69 -3.56
C GLU A 219 2.58 26.86 -2.49
N VAL A 220 2.87 25.55 -2.43
CA VAL A 220 2.17 24.63 -1.52
C VAL A 220 2.81 24.59 -0.12
N GLY A 221 4.06 25.01 0.00
CA GLY A 221 4.87 24.85 1.21
C GLY A 221 4.22 25.34 2.50
N PRO A 222 3.67 26.57 2.57
CA PRO A 222 3.00 27.04 3.77
C PRO A 222 1.83 26.15 4.22
N ALA A 223 1.05 25.63 3.26
CA ALA A 223 -0.08 24.74 3.55
C ALA A 223 0.41 23.35 3.97
N MET A 224 1.41 22.80 3.28
CA MET A 224 1.94 21.46 3.56
C MET A 224 2.72 21.38 4.87
N ILE A 225 3.46 22.43 5.22
CA ILE A 225 4.12 22.54 6.54
C ILE A 225 3.05 22.56 7.63
N ALA A 226 1.96 23.33 7.48
CA ALA A 226 0.86 23.29 8.44
C ALA A 226 0.16 21.92 8.47
N TYR A 227 -0.08 21.32 7.30
CA TYR A 227 -0.71 20.02 7.16
C TYR A 227 0.06 18.94 7.90
N ASN A 228 1.37 18.82 7.68
CA ASN A 228 2.17 17.79 8.34
C ASN A 228 2.45 18.10 9.82
N PHE A 229 3.03 19.28 10.11
CA PHE A 229 3.56 19.58 11.45
C PHE A 229 2.48 20.01 12.44
N ALA A 230 1.43 20.72 12.00
CA ALA A 230 0.42 21.27 12.91
C ALA A 230 -0.77 20.31 13.16
N THR A 231 -0.99 19.32 12.29
CA THR A 231 -1.92 18.22 12.57
C THR A 231 -1.27 17.07 13.31
N TYR A 232 0.05 17.13 13.52
CA TYR A 232 0.85 16.05 14.06
C TYR A 232 0.74 14.76 13.24
N LEU A 233 0.70 14.87 11.90
CA LEU A 233 0.51 13.72 11.05
C LEU A 233 1.59 12.65 11.29
N TRP A 234 2.84 13.05 11.60
CA TRP A 234 4.04 12.30 12.12
C TRP A 234 4.04 10.75 12.01
N GLU A 235 3.43 10.22 10.97
CA GLU A 235 3.36 8.81 10.62
C GLU A 235 4.13 8.62 9.32
N TRP A 236 4.60 7.40 9.08
CA TRP A 236 5.25 7.01 7.83
C TRP A 236 4.18 6.92 6.72
N VAL A 237 3.68 8.07 6.29
CA VAL A 237 2.66 8.23 5.24
C VAL A 237 3.30 8.80 3.99
N SER A 238 2.79 8.41 2.83
CA SER A 238 3.05 9.12 1.58
C SER A 238 2.08 10.30 1.46
N LEU A 239 2.59 11.47 1.09
CA LEU A 239 1.77 12.60 0.67
C LEU A 239 1.52 12.51 -0.84
N ASP A 240 0.34 12.90 -1.29
CA ASP A 240 -0.07 12.83 -2.70
C ASP A 240 -0.97 14.03 -3.09
N LEU A 241 -1.51 14.03 -4.32
CA LEU A 241 -2.42 15.06 -4.82
C LEU A 241 -3.61 15.29 -3.86
N TYR A 242 -4.16 14.23 -3.27
CA TYR A 242 -5.25 14.38 -2.31
C TYR A 242 -4.84 15.24 -1.12
N ASP A 243 -3.69 14.97 -0.51
CA ASP A 243 -3.19 15.71 0.67
C ASP A 243 -2.97 17.19 0.37
N VAL A 244 -2.37 17.51 -0.78
CA VAL A 244 -2.16 18.92 -1.13
C VAL A 244 -3.47 19.65 -1.43
N LEU A 245 -4.47 18.96 -1.98
CA LEU A 245 -5.81 19.52 -2.14
C LEU A 245 -6.46 19.79 -0.77
N VAL A 246 -6.35 18.87 0.18
CA VAL A 246 -6.85 19.08 1.55
C VAL A 246 -6.15 20.28 2.21
N ALA A 247 -4.82 20.34 2.12
CA ALA A 247 -4.03 21.41 2.71
C ALA A 247 -4.34 22.78 2.10
N GLN A 248 -4.44 22.86 0.77
CA GLN A 248 -4.72 24.10 0.06
C GLN A 248 -6.19 24.52 0.21
N HIS A 249 -7.14 23.58 0.29
CA HIS A 249 -8.53 23.86 0.60
C HIS A 249 -8.68 24.51 1.99
N ALA A 250 -7.87 24.08 2.97
CA ALA A 250 -7.84 24.71 4.28
C ALA A 250 -7.23 26.13 4.27
N ARG A 251 -6.33 26.44 3.32
CA ARG A 251 -5.62 27.72 3.26
C ARG A 251 -6.30 28.77 2.38
N LEU A 252 -6.64 28.39 1.15
CA LEU A 252 -7.09 29.30 0.09
C LEU A 252 -8.56 29.70 0.27
N ASN A 253 -8.96 30.80 -0.37
CA ASN A 253 -10.37 31.10 -0.57
C ASN A 253 -10.92 30.28 -1.77
N PRO A 254 -12.25 30.18 -1.96
CA PRO A 254 -12.83 29.33 -2.99
C PRO A 254 -12.36 29.62 -4.43
N ALA A 255 -12.18 30.90 -4.80
CA ALA A 255 -11.76 31.27 -6.15
C ALA A 255 -10.30 30.86 -6.42
N ASP A 256 -9.41 31.14 -5.46
CA ASP A 256 -7.99 30.75 -5.56
C ASP A 256 -7.83 29.23 -5.49
N PHE A 257 -8.67 28.54 -4.71
CA PHE A 257 -8.66 27.08 -4.65
C PHE A 257 -9.11 26.47 -5.98
N ALA A 258 -10.12 27.01 -6.65
CA ALA A 258 -10.58 26.50 -7.95
C ALA A 258 -9.50 26.64 -9.05
N ASP A 259 -8.74 27.74 -9.05
CA ASP A 259 -7.56 27.90 -9.90
C ASP A 259 -6.48 26.86 -9.58
N PHE A 260 -6.12 26.74 -8.30
CA PHE A 260 -5.13 25.76 -7.84
C PHE A 260 -5.54 24.33 -8.21
N TYR A 261 -6.80 23.96 -7.97
CA TYR A 261 -7.37 22.66 -8.29
C TYR A 261 -7.17 22.31 -9.76
N SER A 262 -7.52 23.24 -10.66
CA SER A 262 -7.40 23.04 -12.12
C SER A 262 -5.95 22.81 -12.55
N ARG A 263 -5.00 23.62 -12.03
CA ARG A 263 -3.57 23.45 -12.32
C ARG A 263 -3.02 22.16 -11.71
N ALA A 264 -3.46 21.79 -10.51
CA ALA A 264 -3.01 20.58 -9.83
C ALA A 264 -3.48 19.30 -10.54
N MET A 265 -4.70 19.29 -11.08
CA MET A 265 -5.20 18.21 -11.93
C MET A 265 -4.39 18.10 -13.23
N ALA A 266 -4.10 19.23 -13.89
CA ALA A 266 -3.26 19.24 -15.09
C ALA A 266 -1.86 18.67 -14.83
N LEU A 267 -1.29 18.92 -13.64
CA LEU A 267 -0.02 18.34 -13.23
C LEU A 267 -0.10 16.84 -12.94
N ALA A 268 -1.18 16.36 -12.31
CA ALA A 268 -1.37 14.92 -12.10
C ALA A 268 -1.72 14.16 -13.39
N ALA A 269 -2.23 14.85 -14.42
CA ALA A 269 -2.50 14.24 -15.72
C ALA A 269 -1.22 13.76 -16.43
N ILE A 270 -0.04 14.29 -16.09
CA ILE A 270 1.25 13.85 -16.64
C ILE A 270 1.89 12.70 -15.85
N ASP A 271 1.25 12.20 -14.79
CA ASP A 271 1.77 11.07 -14.01
C ASP A 271 2.12 9.90 -14.93
N PRO A 272 3.40 9.47 -15.01
CA PRO A 272 3.78 8.40 -15.91
C PRO A 272 3.16 7.08 -15.45
N GLY A 273 2.56 6.36 -16.40
CA GLY A 273 2.17 4.97 -16.18
C GLY A 273 3.41 4.10 -16.07
N TRP A 274 3.39 3.15 -15.13
CA TRP A 274 4.44 2.14 -15.04
C TRP A 274 3.83 0.76 -15.27
N ASN A 275 4.31 0.11 -16.33
CA ASN A 275 3.93 -1.27 -16.59
C ASN A 275 4.80 -2.16 -15.71
N SER A 276 4.21 -2.75 -14.68
CA SER A 276 4.62 -4.09 -14.29
C SER A 276 4.20 -4.99 -15.44
N GLU A 277 5.08 -5.22 -16.43
CA GLU A 277 4.80 -6.18 -17.50
C GLU A 277 4.26 -7.46 -16.84
N TYR A 278 3.03 -7.83 -17.20
CA TYR A 278 2.46 -9.09 -16.74
C TYR A 278 3.28 -10.21 -17.38
N VAL A 279 4.21 -10.75 -16.60
CA VAL A 279 4.91 -11.97 -16.93
C VAL A 279 3.98 -13.09 -16.46
N PRO A 280 3.42 -13.92 -17.36
CA PRO A 280 2.67 -15.11 -16.97
C PRO A 280 3.50 -15.92 -15.97
N PRO A 281 2.88 -16.60 -14.98
CA PRO A 281 3.63 -17.31 -13.95
C PRO A 281 4.62 -18.30 -14.59
N GLU A 282 5.88 -17.88 -14.66
CA GLU A 282 7.02 -18.79 -14.56
C GLU A 282 7.16 -19.06 -13.06
N LEU A 283 7.42 -20.30 -12.67
CA LEU A 283 7.72 -20.63 -11.27
C LEU A 283 8.72 -19.58 -10.77
N PRO A 284 8.40 -18.83 -9.69
CA PRO A 284 9.27 -17.75 -9.24
C PRO A 284 10.68 -18.30 -8.98
N PRO A 285 11.75 -17.51 -9.16
CA PRO A 285 13.03 -17.92 -8.62
C PRO A 285 12.82 -18.20 -7.14
N THR A 286 13.04 -19.45 -6.74
CA THR A 286 12.89 -19.93 -5.37
C THR A 286 13.72 -19.04 -4.46
N ASN A 287 13.08 -18.06 -3.84
CA ASN A 287 13.67 -17.28 -2.77
C ASN A 287 13.02 -17.85 -1.52
N GLU A 288 13.79 -18.66 -0.78
CA GLU A 288 13.38 -19.52 0.36
C GLU A 288 12.72 -18.78 1.55
N LYS A 289 12.20 -17.56 1.37
CA LYS A 289 11.71 -16.66 2.42
C LYS A 289 10.38 -15.96 2.09
N SER A 290 9.68 -16.35 1.03
CA SER A 290 8.41 -15.67 0.67
C SER A 290 7.34 -15.88 1.74
N LEU A 291 7.16 -17.13 2.21
CA LEU A 291 6.28 -17.49 3.32
C LEU A 291 6.71 -16.83 4.63
N GLU A 292 8.00 -16.90 4.97
CA GLU A 292 8.53 -16.30 6.21
C GLU A 292 8.26 -14.78 6.24
N ARG A 293 8.50 -14.08 5.12
CA ARG A 293 8.23 -12.65 4.99
C ARG A 293 6.73 -12.33 5.05
N ALA A 294 5.88 -13.16 4.44
CA ALA A 294 4.44 -12.98 4.50
C ALA A 294 3.91 -13.17 5.93
N LEU A 295 4.36 -14.21 6.64
CA LEU A 295 4.07 -14.43 8.05
C LEU A 295 4.53 -13.26 8.89
N PHE A 296 5.77 -12.78 8.70
CA PHE A 296 6.26 -11.62 9.42
C PHE A 296 5.40 -10.38 9.18
N SER A 297 5.01 -10.10 7.93
CA SER A 297 4.16 -8.95 7.60
C SER A 297 2.78 -9.03 8.27
N VAL A 298 2.11 -10.19 8.20
CA VAL A 298 0.78 -10.36 8.80
C VAL A 298 0.88 -10.30 10.32
N LEU A 299 1.82 -11.04 10.91
CA LEU A 299 2.00 -11.07 12.35
C LEU A 299 2.38 -9.69 12.89
N LEU A 300 3.24 -8.92 12.21
CA LEU A 300 3.63 -7.57 12.64
C LEU A 300 2.43 -6.62 12.69
N ASP A 301 1.58 -6.65 11.66
CA ASP A 301 0.38 -5.83 11.56
C ASP A 301 -0.66 -6.22 12.61
N TRP A 302 -0.86 -7.53 12.79
CA TRP A 302 -1.80 -8.07 13.73
C TRP A 302 -1.26 -8.12 15.16
N TYR A 303 0.02 -7.92 15.43
CA TYR A 303 0.46 -7.89 16.81
C TYR A 303 -0.03 -6.60 17.49
N PRO A 304 -0.69 -6.66 18.65
CA PRO A 304 -1.22 -5.47 19.32
C PRO A 304 -0.19 -4.34 19.43
N LYS A 305 -0.53 -3.17 18.89
CA LYS A 305 0.26 -1.95 19.09
C LYS A 305 -0.01 -1.43 20.51
N GLU A 306 1.05 -1.25 21.28
CA GLU A 306 0.92 -0.75 22.64
C GLU A 306 0.42 0.70 22.66
N LYS A 307 -0.55 1.00 23.54
CA LYS A 307 -1.00 2.38 23.78
C LYS A 307 -0.33 2.94 25.03
N GLY A 308 0.62 3.85 24.85
CA GLY A 308 1.20 4.65 25.92
C GLY A 308 2.06 3.89 26.95
N GLY A 309 2.98 4.62 27.57
CA GLY A 309 3.89 4.12 28.62
C GLY A 309 5.10 5.04 28.78
N ASP A 310 5.81 4.92 29.90
CA ASP A 310 7.13 5.54 30.07
C ASP A 310 8.12 4.96 29.04
N LEU A 311 9.01 5.80 28.49
CA LEU A 311 10.00 5.41 27.48
C LEU A 311 10.93 4.29 27.97
N LYS A 312 11.17 4.20 29.28
CA LYS A 312 11.97 3.11 29.87
C LYS A 312 11.24 1.76 29.84
N ASP A 313 9.92 1.77 30.06
CA ASP A 313 9.11 0.56 29.94
C ASP A 313 8.88 0.18 28.48
N PHE A 314 8.84 1.17 27.57
CA PHE A 314 8.70 0.93 26.14
C PHE A 314 9.79 0.02 25.57
N SER A 315 11.08 0.27 25.87
CA SER A 315 12.17 -0.57 25.34
C SER A 315 12.03 -2.02 25.79
N LYS A 316 11.77 -2.25 27.08
CA LYS A 316 11.60 -3.59 27.62
C LYS A 316 10.38 -4.31 27.03
N ARG A 317 9.26 -3.60 26.92
CA ARG A 317 8.03 -4.13 26.31
C ARG A 317 8.19 -4.41 24.82
N TRP A 318 8.97 -3.58 24.12
CA TRP A 318 9.33 -3.81 22.72
C TRP A 318 10.16 -5.07 22.55
N ASP A 319 11.16 -5.30 23.40
CA ASP A 319 11.97 -6.52 23.38
C ASP A 319 11.10 -7.76 23.64
N GLU A 320 10.27 -7.73 24.69
CA GLU A 320 9.35 -8.83 25.01
C GLU A 320 8.34 -9.11 23.87
N ARG A 321 7.82 -8.05 23.23
CA ARG A 321 6.94 -8.15 22.06
C ARG A 321 7.68 -8.76 20.88
N SER A 322 8.88 -8.29 20.59
CA SER A 322 9.70 -8.75 19.46
C SER A 322 10.06 -10.23 19.63
N ASP A 323 10.43 -10.64 20.85
CA ASP A 323 10.74 -12.04 21.18
C ASP A 323 9.52 -12.95 21.05
N LYS A 324 8.32 -12.49 21.44
CA LYS A 324 7.10 -13.27 21.27
C LYS A 324 6.69 -13.36 19.80
N LEU A 325 6.79 -12.26 19.06
CA LEU A 325 6.52 -12.22 17.63
C LEU A 325 7.43 -13.19 16.86
N GLU A 326 8.74 -13.14 17.15
CA GLU A 326 9.73 -13.98 16.49
C GLU A 326 9.52 -15.47 16.82
N ARG A 327 9.21 -15.80 18.08
CA ARG A 327 8.88 -17.19 18.47
C ARG A 327 7.64 -17.71 17.76
N LEU A 328 6.57 -16.92 17.71
CA LEU A 328 5.34 -17.33 17.01
C LEU A 328 5.58 -17.48 15.51
N LYS A 329 6.33 -16.55 14.90
CA LYS A 329 6.74 -16.64 13.48
C LYS A 329 7.50 -17.94 13.21
N GLN A 330 8.50 -18.25 14.04
CA GLN A 330 9.31 -19.47 13.90
C GLN A 330 8.45 -20.72 14.03
N GLN A 331 7.60 -20.79 15.06
CA GLN A 331 6.70 -21.92 15.27
C GLN A 331 5.76 -22.13 14.08
N LEU A 332 5.07 -21.08 13.64
CA LEU A 332 4.13 -21.18 12.51
C LEU A 332 4.85 -21.54 11.21
N PHE A 333 6.03 -20.97 10.98
CA PHE A 333 6.84 -21.31 9.82
C PHE A 333 7.21 -22.79 9.81
N GLU A 334 7.64 -23.35 10.94
CA GLU A 334 7.96 -24.78 11.07
C GLU A 334 6.72 -25.66 10.85
N GLU A 335 5.61 -25.36 11.52
CA GLU A 335 4.37 -26.14 11.42
C GLU A 335 3.81 -26.12 9.99
N LEU A 336 3.73 -24.96 9.36
CA LEU A 336 3.27 -24.82 7.97
C LEU A 336 4.24 -25.48 7.00
N SER A 337 5.55 -25.30 7.18
CA SER A 337 6.55 -25.95 6.31
C SER A 337 6.44 -27.47 6.37
N LEU A 338 6.24 -28.05 7.56
CA LEU A 338 6.00 -29.47 7.73
C LEU A 338 4.70 -29.91 7.04
N ALA A 339 3.61 -29.18 7.24
CA ALA A 339 2.32 -29.49 6.63
C ALA A 339 2.38 -29.48 5.09
N TYR A 340 3.02 -28.47 4.49
CA TYR A 340 3.17 -28.38 3.03
C TYR A 340 4.27 -29.29 2.46
N SER A 341 5.05 -29.97 3.31
CA SER A 341 6.09 -30.93 2.89
C SER A 341 5.68 -32.39 3.07
N GLU A 342 4.41 -32.68 3.38
CA GLU A 342 3.92 -34.05 3.50
C GLU A 342 4.11 -34.82 2.17
N SER A 343 4.56 -36.07 2.26
CA SER A 343 5.03 -36.84 1.09
C SER A 343 3.97 -37.13 0.02
N HIS A 344 2.68 -37.01 0.36
CA HIS A 344 1.57 -37.20 -0.58
C HIS A 344 1.23 -35.93 -1.37
N ARG A 345 1.77 -34.77 -0.98
CA ARG A 345 1.59 -33.50 -1.69
C ARG A 345 2.60 -33.41 -2.82
N HIS A 346 2.09 -33.22 -4.03
CA HIS A 346 2.93 -33.06 -5.22
C HIS A 346 2.73 -31.68 -5.84
N TYR A 347 1.48 -31.21 -5.91
CA TYR A 347 1.15 -29.87 -6.36
C TYR A 347 0.93 -28.94 -5.16
N HIS A 348 0.10 -29.33 -4.19
CA HIS A 348 -0.27 -28.52 -3.02
C HIS A 348 0.84 -28.51 -1.95
N SER A 349 2.02 -28.07 -2.38
CA SER A 349 3.29 -28.01 -1.66
C SER A 349 3.65 -26.56 -1.29
N LEU A 350 4.80 -26.35 -0.65
CA LEU A 350 5.27 -25.00 -0.33
C LEU A 350 5.34 -24.12 -1.58
N ALA A 351 5.78 -24.66 -2.72
CA ALA A 351 5.88 -23.93 -3.98
C ALA A 351 4.53 -23.34 -4.47
N HIS A 352 3.41 -24.02 -4.18
CA HIS A 352 2.06 -23.52 -4.49
C HIS A 352 1.77 -22.22 -3.73
N ILE A 353 2.03 -22.23 -2.42
CA ILE A 353 1.81 -21.06 -1.55
C ILE A 353 2.77 -19.92 -1.89
N GLU A 354 4.04 -20.22 -2.15
CA GLU A 354 5.02 -19.20 -2.55
C GLU A 354 4.62 -18.51 -3.86
N ASN A 355 4.10 -19.28 -4.83
CA ASN A 355 3.57 -18.73 -6.08
C ASN A 355 2.35 -17.84 -5.82
N GLY A 356 1.41 -18.28 -5.00
CA GLY A 356 0.24 -17.48 -4.62
C GLY A 356 0.66 -16.15 -3.95
N LEU A 357 1.57 -16.21 -2.98
CA LEU A 357 2.07 -15.03 -2.27
C LEU A 357 2.82 -14.07 -3.20
N PHE A 358 3.57 -14.60 -4.16
CA PHE A 358 4.23 -13.80 -5.19
C PHE A 358 3.23 -13.05 -6.07
N LEU A 359 2.15 -13.71 -6.50
CA LEU A 359 1.08 -13.07 -7.25
C LEU A 359 0.38 -11.97 -6.43
N LEU A 360 0.06 -12.27 -5.16
CA LEU A 360 -0.54 -11.28 -4.25
C LEU A 360 0.37 -10.08 -3.98
N GLU A 361 1.69 -10.27 -3.91
CA GLU A 361 2.63 -9.14 -3.78
C GLU A 361 2.59 -8.21 -5.00
N ARG A 362 2.30 -8.74 -6.20
CA ARG A 362 2.14 -7.92 -7.41
C ARG A 362 0.80 -7.22 -7.49
N ASP A 363 -0.23 -7.82 -6.91
CA ASP A 363 -1.62 -7.40 -7.02
C ASP A 363 -2.19 -6.89 -5.68
N TRP A 364 -1.33 -6.53 -4.73
CA TRP A 364 -1.70 -6.12 -3.37
C TRP A 364 -2.67 -4.93 -3.36
N ASP A 365 -2.58 -4.04 -4.35
CA ASP A 365 -3.45 -2.89 -4.53
C ASP A 365 -4.93 -3.27 -4.69
N TYR A 366 -5.22 -4.48 -5.18
CA TYR A 366 -6.58 -5.01 -5.36
C TYR A 366 -7.19 -5.55 -4.07
N ALA A 367 -6.37 -5.90 -3.07
CA ALA A 367 -6.86 -6.44 -1.81
C ALA A 367 -7.45 -5.32 -0.93
N ILE A 368 -8.67 -5.50 -0.46
CA ILE A 368 -9.31 -4.62 0.53
C ILE A 368 -8.75 -4.92 1.92
N HIS A 369 -8.49 -6.20 2.21
CA HIS A 369 -7.93 -6.66 3.48
C HIS A 369 -6.66 -7.47 3.22
N LEU A 370 -5.58 -6.80 2.82
CA LEU A 370 -4.36 -7.45 2.32
C LEU A 370 -3.79 -8.51 3.27
N ASN A 371 -3.76 -8.24 4.57
CA ASN A 371 -3.21 -9.19 5.54
C ASN A 371 -4.15 -10.36 5.79
N GLU A 372 -5.48 -10.16 5.77
CA GLU A 372 -6.46 -11.25 5.80
C GLU A 372 -6.37 -12.12 4.54
N VAL A 373 -6.21 -11.53 3.35
CA VAL A 373 -6.02 -12.29 2.08
C VAL A 373 -4.72 -13.09 2.14
N ARG A 374 -3.61 -12.49 2.61
CA ARG A 374 -2.34 -13.21 2.83
C ARG A 374 -2.53 -14.38 3.79
N TRP A 375 -3.23 -14.16 4.89
CA TRP A 375 -3.44 -15.20 5.90
C TRP A 375 -4.30 -16.34 5.36
N ALA A 376 -5.40 -16.02 4.68
CA ALA A 376 -6.23 -17.02 4.01
C ALA A 376 -5.43 -17.82 2.97
N LEU A 377 -4.60 -17.15 2.16
CA LEU A 377 -3.76 -17.79 1.16
C LEU A 377 -2.71 -18.74 1.78
N ILE A 378 -2.09 -18.36 2.91
CA ILE A 378 -1.15 -19.23 3.62
C ILE A 378 -1.85 -20.48 4.17
N PHE A 379 -3.08 -20.34 4.65
CA PHE A 379 -3.77 -21.40 5.36
C PHE A 379 -4.71 -22.26 4.51
N HIS A 380 -5.15 -21.84 3.32
CA HIS A 380 -6.26 -22.51 2.62
C HIS A 380 -6.06 -24.02 2.42
N ASP A 381 -4.83 -24.44 2.08
CA ASP A 381 -4.43 -25.85 1.91
C ASP A 381 -3.50 -26.37 3.02
N ALA A 382 -3.47 -25.69 4.18
CA ALA A 382 -2.60 -26.08 5.29
C ALA A 382 -2.94 -27.50 5.78
N ILE A 383 -4.21 -27.89 5.73
CA ILE A 383 -4.65 -29.28 5.87
C ILE A 383 -5.11 -29.80 4.50
N TYR A 384 -4.47 -30.85 3.99
CA TYR A 384 -4.80 -31.41 2.68
C TYR A 384 -4.67 -32.93 2.66
N ASP A 385 -5.77 -33.58 2.34
CA ASP A 385 -5.86 -35.01 2.01
C ASP A 385 -6.81 -35.16 0.82
N ALA A 386 -6.28 -35.61 -0.32
CA ALA A 386 -7.04 -35.74 -1.57
C ALA A 386 -8.24 -36.72 -1.46
N GLN A 387 -8.32 -37.53 -0.40
CA GLN A 387 -9.45 -38.44 -0.14
C GLN A 387 -10.55 -37.82 0.73
N LYS A 388 -10.34 -36.61 1.27
CA LYS A 388 -11.26 -35.94 2.19
C LYS A 388 -11.92 -34.72 1.55
N GLN A 389 -12.96 -34.23 2.20
CA GLN A 389 -13.77 -33.08 1.77
C GLN A 389 -13.86 -32.01 2.85
N ASP A 390 -13.20 -32.20 3.99
CA ASP A 390 -13.20 -31.28 5.12
C ASP A 390 -11.90 -30.47 5.23
N ASN A 391 -11.02 -30.55 4.22
CA ASN A 391 -9.69 -29.94 4.19
C ASN A 391 -9.77 -28.43 4.46
N GLU A 392 -10.52 -27.69 3.65
CA GLU A 392 -10.70 -26.24 3.73
C GLU A 392 -11.30 -25.82 5.07
N SER A 393 -12.27 -26.59 5.58
CA SER A 393 -12.88 -26.32 6.88
C SER A 393 -11.88 -26.47 8.04
N ARG A 394 -11.03 -27.49 7.98
CA ARG A 394 -10.01 -27.76 9.01
C ARG A 394 -8.84 -26.78 8.91
N SER A 395 -8.46 -26.40 7.69
CA SER A 395 -7.54 -25.31 7.39
C SER A 395 -8.03 -23.99 7.97
N ALA A 396 -9.31 -23.64 7.75
CA ALA A 396 -9.91 -22.44 8.29
C ALA A 396 -9.97 -22.46 9.83
N ASP A 397 -10.32 -23.59 10.43
CA ASP A 397 -10.32 -23.74 11.89
C ASP A 397 -8.91 -23.57 12.46
N TRP A 398 -7.86 -24.01 11.76
CA TRP A 398 -6.47 -23.75 12.17
C TRP A 398 -6.13 -22.27 12.10
N ALA A 399 -6.41 -21.60 10.99
CA ALA A 399 -6.19 -20.17 10.84
C ALA A 399 -6.88 -19.37 11.96
N CYS A 400 -8.14 -19.68 12.25
CA CYS A 400 -8.93 -19.03 13.30
C CYS A 400 -8.39 -19.26 14.71
N ARG A 401 -7.85 -20.46 15.02
CA ARG A 401 -7.20 -20.72 16.32
C ARG A 401 -5.97 -19.83 16.52
N VAL A 402 -5.13 -19.69 15.49
CA VAL A 402 -3.95 -18.80 15.58
C VAL A 402 -4.37 -17.34 15.71
N MET A 403 -5.41 -16.92 15.00
CA MET A 403 -5.98 -15.57 15.12
C MET A 403 -6.56 -15.28 16.52
N GLU A 404 -7.16 -16.29 17.16
CA GLU A 404 -7.63 -16.20 18.54
C GLU A 404 -6.45 -15.97 19.52
N GLU A 405 -5.35 -16.70 19.35
CA GLU A 405 -4.14 -16.52 20.17
C GLU A 405 -3.49 -15.15 19.98
N LEU A 406 -3.68 -14.54 18.80
CA LEU A 406 -3.28 -13.17 18.46
C LEU A 406 -4.29 -12.11 18.94
N GLY A 407 -5.43 -12.50 19.50
CA GLY A 407 -6.50 -11.61 19.96
C GLY A 407 -7.15 -10.81 18.83
N ARG A 408 -7.37 -11.44 17.67
CA ARG A 408 -8.07 -10.83 16.53
C ARG A 408 -9.58 -10.78 16.75
N SER A 409 -10.22 -9.80 16.12
CA SER A 409 -11.67 -9.63 16.16
C SER A 409 -12.42 -10.78 15.48
N GLU A 410 -13.68 -10.99 15.86
CA GLU A 410 -14.54 -11.97 15.19
C GLU A 410 -14.75 -11.62 13.71
N GLU A 411 -14.78 -10.33 13.39
CA GLU A 411 -14.95 -9.85 12.02
C GLU A 411 -13.75 -10.21 11.14
N GLU A 412 -12.52 -10.06 11.64
CA GLU A 412 -11.30 -10.49 10.93
C GLU A 412 -11.30 -12.01 10.72
N LYS A 413 -11.59 -12.78 11.77
CA LYS A 413 -11.66 -14.25 11.69
C LYS A 413 -12.73 -14.72 10.71
N ALA A 414 -13.90 -14.08 10.71
CA ALA A 414 -14.98 -14.39 9.79
C ALA A 414 -14.59 -14.16 8.32
N ARG A 415 -13.89 -13.05 8.02
CA ARG A 415 -13.38 -12.77 6.66
C ARG A 415 -12.38 -13.83 6.20
N VAL A 416 -11.37 -14.15 7.02
CA VAL A 416 -10.37 -15.20 6.69
C VAL A 416 -11.05 -16.55 6.49
N ARG A 417 -11.94 -16.94 7.41
CA ARG A 417 -12.66 -18.22 7.32
C ARG A 417 -13.50 -18.30 6.05
N ALA A 418 -14.21 -17.24 5.70
CA ALA A 418 -15.01 -17.19 4.47
C ALA A 418 -14.13 -17.34 3.22
N MET A 419 -12.98 -16.65 3.17
CA MET A 419 -12.03 -16.77 2.07
C MET A 419 -11.46 -18.17 1.92
N ILE A 420 -11.06 -18.83 3.02
CA ILE A 420 -10.55 -20.21 2.97
C ILE A 420 -11.66 -21.17 2.51
N LEU A 421 -12.88 -21.05 3.03
CA LEU A 421 -13.98 -21.92 2.61
C LEU A 421 -14.37 -21.72 1.14
N ALA A 422 -14.18 -20.52 0.59
CA ALA A 422 -14.45 -20.26 -0.81
C ALA A 422 -13.54 -21.09 -1.74
N THR A 423 -12.33 -21.49 -1.31
CA THR A 423 -11.39 -22.29 -2.13
C THR A 423 -11.84 -23.72 -2.38
N ALA A 424 -12.94 -24.17 -1.75
CA ALA A 424 -13.61 -25.41 -2.15
C ALA A 424 -14.28 -25.30 -3.53
N HIS A 425 -14.33 -24.10 -4.14
CA HIS A 425 -14.83 -23.81 -5.49
C HIS A 425 -16.31 -24.20 -5.73
N GLU A 426 -17.12 -24.27 -4.66
CA GLU A 426 -18.53 -24.70 -4.70
C GLU A 426 -19.52 -23.57 -5.10
N GLY A 427 -19.06 -22.33 -5.24
CA GLY A 427 -19.95 -21.18 -5.49
C GLY A 427 -19.23 -19.95 -6.06
N GLU A 428 -20.01 -18.88 -6.27
CA GLU A 428 -19.47 -17.56 -6.64
C GLU A 428 -18.92 -16.85 -5.39
N PRO A 429 -17.80 -16.12 -5.52
CA PRO A 429 -17.28 -15.31 -4.42
C PRO A 429 -18.27 -14.21 -4.03
N GLN A 430 -18.39 -13.96 -2.74
CA GLN A 430 -19.31 -12.96 -2.18
C GLN A 430 -18.65 -11.58 -2.03
N THR A 431 -17.31 -11.58 -1.88
CA THR A 431 -16.51 -10.37 -1.68
C THR A 431 -15.42 -10.23 -2.75
N PRO A 432 -14.93 -9.01 -3.02
CA PRO A 432 -13.79 -8.83 -3.93
C PRO A 432 -12.51 -9.54 -3.47
N ASP A 433 -12.29 -9.66 -2.16
CA ASP A 433 -11.13 -10.37 -1.61
C ASP A 433 -11.23 -11.89 -1.81
N GLU A 434 -12.43 -12.48 -1.65
CA GLU A 434 -12.67 -13.87 -2.06
C GLU A 434 -12.40 -14.07 -3.56
N ALA A 435 -12.91 -13.16 -4.41
CA ALA A 435 -12.70 -13.23 -5.85
C ALA A 435 -11.20 -13.15 -6.21
N LEU A 436 -10.45 -12.25 -5.56
CA LEU A 436 -9.01 -12.12 -5.75
C LEU A 436 -8.26 -13.39 -5.32
N LEU A 437 -8.59 -13.94 -4.14
CA LEU A 437 -7.94 -15.14 -3.63
C LEU A 437 -8.21 -16.37 -4.52
N LEU A 438 -9.45 -16.58 -4.95
CA LEU A 438 -9.80 -17.67 -5.88
C LEU A 438 -9.09 -17.53 -7.22
N ASP A 439 -8.96 -16.31 -7.74
CA ASP A 439 -8.27 -16.07 -8.99
C ASP A 439 -6.76 -16.30 -8.87
N ILE A 440 -6.16 -15.95 -7.72
CA ILE A 440 -4.75 -16.26 -7.41
C ILE A 440 -4.55 -17.78 -7.36
N ASP A 441 -5.41 -18.51 -6.65
CA ASP A 441 -5.36 -19.97 -6.54
C ASP A 441 -5.49 -20.67 -7.91
N LEU A 442 -6.45 -20.19 -8.74
CA LEU A 442 -6.70 -20.71 -10.08
C LEU A 442 -5.77 -20.14 -11.16
N ALA A 443 -4.81 -19.28 -10.82
CA ALA A 443 -3.92 -18.63 -11.78
C ALA A 443 -3.12 -19.64 -12.61
N ILE A 444 -2.82 -20.81 -12.03
CA ILE A 444 -2.10 -21.91 -12.69
C ILE A 444 -2.79 -22.40 -13.97
N LEU A 445 -4.12 -22.30 -14.04
CA LEU A 445 -4.88 -22.69 -15.23
C LEU A 445 -4.46 -21.85 -16.45
N GLY A 446 -4.19 -20.56 -16.24
CA GLY A 446 -3.75 -19.60 -17.24
C GLY A 446 -2.23 -19.53 -17.44
N ALA A 447 -1.45 -20.43 -16.84
CA ALA A 447 0.00 -20.46 -17.01
C ALA A 447 0.40 -20.86 -18.45
N LYS A 448 1.70 -20.76 -18.74
CA LYS A 448 2.27 -21.31 -19.99
C LYS A 448 1.93 -22.81 -20.11
N ALA A 449 1.79 -23.29 -21.34
CA ALA A 449 1.29 -24.63 -21.60
C ALA A 449 2.14 -25.73 -20.94
N GLU A 450 3.45 -25.54 -20.87
CA GLU A 450 4.40 -26.45 -20.24
C GLU A 450 4.21 -26.48 -18.71
N THR A 451 4.06 -25.31 -18.09
CA THR A 451 3.78 -25.17 -16.65
C THR A 451 2.44 -25.80 -16.29
N PHE A 452 1.41 -25.59 -17.11
CA PHE A 452 0.10 -26.22 -16.92
C PHE A 452 0.15 -27.74 -17.05
N ALA A 453 0.91 -28.28 -18.02
CA ALA A 453 1.08 -29.72 -18.16
C ALA A 453 1.79 -30.34 -16.95
N GLU A 454 2.79 -29.66 -16.39
CA GLU A 454 3.45 -30.11 -15.17
C GLU A 454 2.50 -30.06 -13.96
N TYR A 455 1.71 -28.99 -13.82
CA TYR A 455 0.63 -28.91 -12.84
C TYR A 455 -0.30 -30.12 -12.93
N ASP A 456 -0.80 -30.44 -14.13
CA ASP A 456 -1.73 -31.56 -14.31
C ASP A 456 -1.09 -32.90 -13.94
N ARG A 457 0.20 -33.09 -14.24
CA ARG A 457 0.99 -34.25 -13.83
C ARG A 457 1.14 -34.34 -12.31
N LEU A 458 1.43 -33.24 -11.63
CA LEU A 458 1.57 -33.19 -10.18
C LEU A 458 0.23 -33.47 -9.49
N VAL A 459 -0.87 -32.89 -9.95
CA VAL A 459 -2.22 -33.22 -9.45
C VAL A 459 -2.51 -34.71 -9.68
N ARG A 460 -2.20 -35.29 -10.84
CA ARG A 460 -2.39 -36.73 -11.08
C ARG A 460 -1.66 -37.59 -10.04
N ALA A 461 -0.47 -37.19 -9.60
CA ALA A 461 0.31 -37.91 -8.61
C ALA A 461 -0.35 -37.91 -7.21
N GLU A 462 -1.00 -36.80 -6.81
CA GLU A 462 -1.74 -36.73 -5.54
C GLU A 462 -2.95 -37.67 -5.51
N TYR A 463 -3.55 -37.91 -6.68
CA TYR A 463 -4.64 -38.85 -6.88
C TYR A 463 -4.14 -40.24 -7.35
N SER A 464 -2.88 -40.61 -7.09
CA SER A 464 -2.30 -41.91 -7.47
C SER A 464 -3.06 -43.12 -6.92
N TRP A 465 -3.80 -42.93 -5.82
CA TRP A 465 -4.68 -43.93 -5.22
C TRP A 465 -5.97 -44.20 -6.03
N MET A 466 -6.36 -43.28 -6.92
CA MET A 466 -7.50 -43.48 -7.82
C MET A 466 -7.13 -44.32 -9.05
N ALA A 467 -8.03 -45.23 -9.44
CA ALA A 467 -7.95 -45.91 -10.73
C ALA A 467 -7.98 -44.89 -11.88
N GLU A 468 -7.18 -45.14 -12.92
CA GLU A 468 -6.95 -44.19 -14.01
C GLU A 468 -8.25 -43.71 -14.69
N THR A 469 -9.20 -44.60 -14.94
CA THR A 469 -10.50 -44.26 -15.55
C THR A 469 -11.35 -43.38 -14.63
N ALA A 470 -11.34 -43.64 -13.33
CA ALA A 470 -12.07 -42.85 -12.35
C ALA A 470 -11.46 -41.45 -12.20
N TYR A 471 -10.12 -41.36 -12.14
CA TYR A 471 -9.42 -40.07 -12.10
C TYR A 471 -9.71 -39.23 -13.34
N ARG A 472 -9.57 -39.81 -14.54
CA ARG A 472 -9.83 -39.08 -15.80
C ARG A 472 -11.26 -38.55 -15.88
N ARG A 473 -12.25 -39.35 -15.44
CA ARG A 473 -13.65 -38.90 -15.38
C ARG A 473 -13.81 -37.72 -14.42
N ALA A 474 -13.29 -37.83 -13.20
CA ALA A 474 -13.35 -36.74 -12.21
C ALA A 474 -12.66 -35.48 -12.72
N ARG A 475 -11.46 -35.62 -13.31
CA ARG A 475 -10.69 -34.51 -13.88
C ARG A 475 -11.42 -33.84 -15.05
N PHE A 476 -12.06 -34.64 -15.92
CA PHE A 476 -12.89 -34.12 -17.01
C PHE A 476 -14.07 -33.30 -16.48
N GLU A 477 -14.74 -33.76 -15.42
CA GLU A 477 -15.85 -33.00 -14.82
C GLU A 477 -15.39 -31.68 -14.19
N VAL A 478 -14.27 -31.68 -13.46
CA VAL A 478 -13.70 -30.46 -12.85
C VAL A 478 -13.32 -29.44 -13.93
N LEU A 479 -12.50 -29.84 -14.91
CA LEU A 479 -12.05 -28.96 -15.99
C LEU A 479 -13.20 -28.53 -16.91
N GLY A 480 -14.15 -29.44 -17.15
CA GLY A 480 -15.38 -29.15 -17.89
C GLY A 480 -16.27 -28.16 -17.16
N GLY A 481 -16.30 -28.20 -15.83
CA GLY A 481 -16.97 -27.22 -14.98
C GLY A 481 -16.45 -25.81 -15.22
N PHE A 482 -15.12 -25.63 -15.16
CA PHE A 482 -14.49 -24.34 -15.47
C PHE A 482 -14.75 -23.88 -16.91
N ALA A 483 -14.64 -24.78 -17.89
CA ALA A 483 -14.86 -24.46 -19.30
C ALA A 483 -16.28 -23.93 -19.58
N ARG A 484 -17.28 -24.39 -18.82
CA ARG A 484 -18.69 -23.96 -18.94
C ARG A 484 -18.98 -22.60 -18.33
N ARG A 485 -18.10 -22.08 -17.45
CA ARG A 485 -18.30 -20.75 -16.86
C ARG A 485 -18.17 -19.67 -17.92
N LYS A 486 -18.94 -18.58 -17.77
CA LYS A 486 -18.83 -17.39 -18.63
C LYS A 486 -17.41 -16.81 -18.55
N PHE A 487 -16.87 -16.74 -17.34
CA PHE A 487 -15.47 -16.43 -17.06
C PHE A 487 -14.94 -17.47 -16.07
N ILE A 488 -13.70 -17.93 -16.27
CA ILE A 488 -13.02 -18.80 -15.31
C ILE A 488 -12.64 -17.97 -14.09
N TYR A 489 -12.16 -16.75 -14.35
CA TYR A 489 -11.71 -15.81 -13.34
C TYR A 489 -12.79 -14.78 -12.98
N HIS A 490 -12.84 -14.39 -11.70
CA HIS A 490 -13.87 -13.51 -11.14
C HIS A 490 -13.52 -12.03 -11.25
N THR A 491 -12.25 -11.67 -11.12
CA THR A 491 -11.76 -10.29 -11.22
C THR A 491 -11.48 -9.88 -12.66
N ALA A 492 -11.69 -8.60 -12.99
CA ALA A 492 -11.31 -8.05 -14.30
C ALA A 492 -9.81 -8.26 -14.59
N LEU A 493 -8.98 -8.13 -13.54
CA LEU A 493 -7.53 -8.32 -13.58
C LEU A 493 -7.13 -9.69 -14.14
N TYR A 494 -7.62 -10.78 -13.54
CA TYR A 494 -7.25 -12.13 -13.94
C TYR A 494 -7.97 -12.60 -15.20
N ARG A 495 -9.16 -12.08 -15.51
CA ARG A 495 -9.78 -12.30 -16.82
C ARG A 495 -8.87 -11.80 -17.95
N LYS A 496 -8.36 -10.57 -17.84
CA LYS A 496 -7.46 -9.99 -18.85
C LYS A 496 -6.15 -10.77 -18.96
N ARG A 497 -5.60 -11.22 -17.84
CA ARG A 497 -4.28 -11.86 -17.75
C ARG A 497 -4.28 -13.35 -18.12
N CYS A 498 -5.28 -14.10 -17.68
CA CYS A 498 -5.23 -15.56 -17.63
C CYS A 498 -6.31 -16.26 -18.47
N GLU A 499 -7.47 -15.62 -18.73
CA GLU A 499 -8.66 -16.30 -19.28
C GLU A 499 -8.40 -17.01 -20.61
N GLN A 500 -7.74 -16.33 -21.56
CA GLN A 500 -7.46 -16.92 -22.87
C GLN A 500 -6.53 -18.13 -22.78
N ALA A 501 -5.46 -18.01 -21.99
CA ALA A 501 -4.51 -19.09 -21.78
C ALA A 501 -5.18 -20.27 -21.06
N ALA A 502 -5.97 -20.00 -20.03
CA ALA A 502 -6.69 -21.01 -19.26
C ALA A 502 -7.66 -21.80 -20.12
N ARG A 503 -8.44 -21.13 -20.97
CA ARG A 503 -9.35 -21.81 -21.91
C ARG A 503 -8.60 -22.70 -22.90
N SER A 504 -7.47 -22.23 -23.43
CA SER A 504 -6.63 -23.05 -24.32
C SER A 504 -6.07 -24.28 -23.61
N ASN A 505 -5.55 -24.12 -22.40
CA ASN A 505 -4.99 -25.22 -21.60
C ASN A 505 -6.06 -26.25 -21.22
N ILE A 506 -7.22 -25.80 -20.74
CA ILE A 506 -8.36 -26.65 -20.37
C ILE A 506 -8.88 -27.41 -21.60
N ALA A 507 -9.06 -26.74 -22.74
CA ALA A 507 -9.54 -27.39 -23.97
C ALA A 507 -8.61 -28.55 -24.38
N LYS A 508 -7.29 -28.32 -24.37
CA LYS A 508 -6.30 -29.37 -24.66
C LYS A 508 -6.39 -30.56 -23.69
N ALA A 509 -6.52 -30.30 -22.40
CA ALA A 509 -6.65 -31.36 -21.38
C ALA A 509 -7.94 -32.17 -21.54
N LEU A 510 -9.05 -31.51 -21.87
CA LEU A 510 -10.34 -32.17 -22.12
C LEU A 510 -10.28 -33.06 -23.38
N ASP A 511 -9.64 -32.59 -24.45
CA ASP A 511 -9.48 -33.39 -25.67
C ASP A 511 -8.64 -34.65 -25.41
N GLN A 512 -7.51 -34.53 -24.71
CA GLN A 512 -6.68 -35.67 -24.32
C GLN A 512 -7.44 -36.71 -23.47
N SER A 513 -8.41 -36.26 -22.67
CA SER A 513 -9.25 -37.13 -21.86
C SER A 513 -10.28 -37.91 -22.68
N ARG A 514 -10.79 -37.33 -23.79
CA ARG A 514 -11.79 -37.95 -24.67
C ARG A 514 -11.25 -39.07 -25.55
N PHE A 515 -10.02 -38.93 -26.08
CA PHE A 515 -9.44 -39.90 -27.02
C PHE A 515 -9.18 -41.29 -26.43
N VAL A 516 -9.15 -41.42 -25.10
CA VAL A 516 -8.88 -42.69 -24.41
C VAL A 516 -10.18 -43.46 -24.14
N ASP A 517 -11.31 -42.77 -23.89
CA ASP A 517 -12.60 -43.41 -23.58
C ASP A 517 -13.20 -44.14 -24.82
N SER A 518 -12.90 -43.65 -26.03
CA SER A 518 -13.26 -44.31 -27.29
C SER A 518 -12.49 -45.59 -27.60
N SER A 519 -11.49 -45.97 -26.78
CA SER A 519 -10.77 -47.25 -26.92
C SER A 519 -11.32 -48.36 -26.02
N GLN A 520 -12.35 -48.07 -25.23
CA GLN A 520 -13.08 -49.02 -24.38
C GLN A 520 -14.55 -49.25 -24.80
N LEU A 521 -14.97 -48.69 -25.93
CA LEU A 521 -16.20 -49.02 -26.66
C LEU A 521 -15.84 -49.86 -27.88
#